data_AF-A0A2E6BHB5-F1
#
_entry.id   AF-A0A2E6BHB5-F1
#
_cell.length_a   1.000
_cell.length_b   1.000
_cell.length_c   1.000
_cell.angle_alpha   90.00
_cell.angle_beta   90.00
_cell.angle_gamma   90.00
#
_symmetry.space_group_name_H-M   'P 1'
#
loop_
_entity.id
_entity.type
_entity.pdbx_description
1 polymer ?
#
loop_
_entity_poly.entity_id
_entity_poly.type
_entity_poly.pdbx_seq_one_letter_code
_entity_poly.pdbx_strand_id
1 'polypeptide(L)' 'SIEFDDWRFNLRMSNTEPVVRLNVESRADIPLMEEKTAELLAEMDRLNKEG' A
#
# COMPACT_ATOMS: atom_id res chain seq x y z
N SER A 1 2.69 -8.85 -6.17
CA SER A 1 3.41 -7.72 -5.55
C SER A 1 3.91 -6.83 -6.66
N ILE A 2 4.06 -5.53 -6.39
CA ILE A 2 4.72 -4.55 -7.27
C ILE A 2 6.01 -4.17 -6.57
N GLU A 3 7.14 -4.32 -7.26
CA GLU A 3 8.48 -4.11 -6.70
C GLU A 3 9.19 -2.97 -7.45
N PHE A 4 9.84 -2.10 -6.67
CA PHE A 4 10.75 -1.06 -7.11
C PHE A 4 12.12 -1.32 -6.50
N ASP A 5 13.13 -0.53 -6.88
CA ASP A 5 14.51 -0.75 -6.45
C ASP A 5 14.66 -0.78 -4.91
N ASP A 6 14.03 0.19 -4.23
CA ASP A 6 14.20 0.41 -2.78
C ASP A 6 13.01 -0.01 -1.92
N TRP A 7 11.85 -0.25 -2.55
CA TRP A 7 10.61 -0.57 -1.84
C TRP A 7 9.67 -1.40 -2.69
N ARG A 8 8.69 -2.02 -2.05
CA ARG A 8 7.64 -2.78 -2.73
C ARG A 8 6.35 -2.70 -1.97
N PHE A 9 5.25 -3.02 -2.66
CA PHE A 9 3.98 -3.22 -2.00
C PHE A 9 3.18 -4.37 -2.61
N ASN A 10 2.17 -4.83 -1.87
CA ASN A 10 1.14 -5.70 -2.42
C ASN A 10 -0.22 -5.36 -1.83
N LEU A 11 -1.24 -5.59 -2.65
CA LEU A 11 -2.64 -5.47 -2.28
C LEU A 11 -3.29 -6.85 -2.41
N ARG A 12 -4.04 -7.27 -1.38
CA ARG A 12 -4.79 -8.53 -1.40
C ARG A 12 -6.14 -8.38 -0.73
N MET A 13 -7.16 -9.05 -1.26
CA MET A 13 -8.40 -9.24 -0.51
C MET A 13 -8.12 -10.14 0.70
N SER A 14 -8.71 -9.83 1.84
CA SER A 14 -8.73 -10.75 2.97
C SER A 14 -9.57 -11.98 2.61
N ASN A 15 -9.09 -13.16 3.01
CA ASN A 15 -9.77 -14.43 2.72
C ASN A 15 -10.98 -14.66 3.63
N THR A 16 -11.02 -14.02 4.80
CA THR A 16 -12.01 -14.29 5.86
C THR A 16 -12.84 -13.06 6.23
N GLU A 17 -12.49 -11.88 5.72
CA GLU A 17 -13.13 -10.63 6.08
C GLU A 17 -13.33 -9.77 4.82
N PRO A 18 -14.36 -8.91 4.77
CA PRO A 18 -14.63 -8.05 3.61
C PRO A 18 -13.70 -6.80 3.63
N VAL A 19 -12.39 -7.02 3.70
CA VAL A 19 -11.39 -5.97 3.76
C VAL A 19 -10.28 -6.20 2.75
N VAL A 20 -9.65 -5.13 2.30
CA VAL A 20 -8.41 -5.16 1.50
C VAL A 20 -7.23 -4.97 2.44
N ARG A 21 -6.16 -5.74 2.24
CA ARG A 21 -4.88 -5.59 2.95
C ARG A 21 -3.84 -4.98 2.01
N LEU A 22 -3.28 -3.87 2.44
CA LEU A 22 -2.10 -3.25 1.86
C LEU A 22 -0.88 -3.61 2.72
N ASN A 23 0.19 -4.08 2.08
CA ASN A 23 1.47 -4.34 2.72
C ASN A 23 2.56 -3.58 1.96
N VAL A 24 3.33 -2.74 2.67
CA VAL A 24 4.40 -1.89 2.13
C VAL A 24 5.70 -2.24 2.87
N GLU A 25 6.79 -2.42 2.12
CA GLU A 25 8.11 -2.80 2.64
C GLU A 25 9.18 -1.95 1.96
N SER A 26 10.21 -1.53 2.71
CA SER A 26 11.40 -0.85 2.21
C SER A 26 12.68 -1.57 2.67
N ARG A 27 13.81 -1.28 2.03
CA ARG A 27 15.12 -1.81 2.43
C ARG A 27 15.71 -1.02 3.62
N ALA A 28 15.22 -1.29 4.82
CA ALA A 28 15.64 -0.65 6.08
C ALA A 28 15.46 0.89 6.10
N ASP A 29 14.56 1.42 5.26
CA ASP A 29 14.26 2.84 5.14
C ASP A 29 12.84 3.11 5.64
N ILE A 30 12.70 3.33 6.95
CA ILE A 30 11.40 3.57 7.59
C ILE A 30 10.71 4.82 7.02
N PRO A 31 11.39 5.98 6.89
CA PRO A 31 10.78 7.16 6.29
C PRO A 31 10.20 6.91 4.89
N LEU A 32 10.94 6.19 4.02
CA LEU A 32 10.44 5.84 2.69
C LEU A 32 9.19 4.96 2.74
N MET A 33 9.16 3.97 3.64
CA MET A 33 7.99 3.10 3.82
C MET A 33 6.77 3.90 4.28
N GLU A 34 6.94 4.82 5.23
CA GLU A 34 5.87 5.68 5.75
C GLU A 34 5.34 6.62 4.67
N GLU A 35 6.23 7.26 3.90
CA GLU A 35 5.86 8.13 2.77
C GLU A 35 5.00 7.36 1.76
N LYS A 36 5.48 6.21 1.30
CA LYS A 36 4.77 5.41 0.28
C LYS A 36 3.48 4.80 0.80
N THR A 37 3.41 4.49 2.09
CA THR A 37 2.15 4.07 2.73
C THR A 37 1.12 5.19 2.69
N ALA A 38 1.51 6.42 3.07
CA ALA A 38 0.60 7.57 3.05
C ALA A 38 0.12 7.91 1.63
N GLU A 39 1.04 7.87 0.65
CA GLU A 39 0.72 8.10 -0.77
C GLU A 39 -0.32 7.10 -1.30
N LEU A 40 -0.10 5.81 -1.06
CA LEU A 40 -1.01 4.75 -1.52
C LEU A 40 -2.39 4.83 -0.84
N LEU A 41 -2.45 5.14 0.45
CA LEU A 41 -3.72 5.31 1.16
C LEU A 41 -4.51 6.51 0.63
N ALA A 42 -3.84 7.65 0.38
CA ALA A 42 -4.49 8.83 -0.18
C ALA A 42 -5.06 8.55 -1.59
N GLU A 43 -4.35 7.78 -2.39
CA GLU A 43 -4.80 7.34 -3.71
C GLU A 43 -6.03 6.44 -3.61
N MET A 44 -6.01 5.45 -2.72
CA MET A 44 -7.15 4.55 -2.48
C MET A 44 -8.39 5.34 -2.04
N ASP A 45 -8.22 6.31 -1.14
CA ASP A 45 -9.30 7.19 -0.69
C ASP A 45 -9.85 8.06 -1.82
N ARG A 46 -9.00 8.51 -2.76
CA ARG A 46 -9.45 9.26 -3.94
C ARG A 46 -10.29 8.38 -4.84
N LEU A 47 -9.81 7.20 -5.21
CA LEU A 47 -10.52 6.26 -6.07
C LEU A 47 -11.87 5.84 -5.46
N ASN A 48 -11.95 5.67 -4.13
CA ASN A 48 -13.19 5.36 -3.44
C ASN A 48 -14.24 6.49 -3.47
N LYS A 49 -13.81 7.75 -3.60
CA LYS A 49 -14.71 8.93 -3.67
C LYS A 49 -15.20 9.23 -5.08
N GLU A 50 -14.46 8.77 -6.09
CA GLU A 50 -14.75 8.97 -7.50
C GLU A 50 -15.56 7.82 -8.12
N GLY A 51 -15.71 6.71 -7.39
CA GLY A 51 -16.47 5.51 -7.79
C GLY A 51 -17.91 5.47 -7.34
#